data_AF-A0A2E5W284-F1
#
_entry.id   AF-A0A2E5W284-F1
#
_cell.length_a   1.000
_cell.length_b   1.000
_cell.length_c   1.000
_cell.angle_alpha   90.00
_cell.angle_beta   90.00
_cell.angle_gamma   90.00
#
_symmetry.space_group_name_H-M   'P 1'
#
loop_
_entity.id
_entity.type
_entity.pdbx_description
1 polymer ?
#
loop_
_entity_poly.entity_id
_entity_poly.type
_entity_poly.pdbx_seq_one_letter_code
_entity_poly.pdbx_strand_id
1 'polypeptide(L)'
;MKNNYNKKKKLKMRLISLMDEVKEELKKEPDVDKFLDETKLFDEWEVCIAEEEFPIFIMAVLNNIRRESILETIISSIINSSETENQKFKQGKKPNYTRSHLGEQPFN
;
A
#
# COMPACT_ATOMS: atom_id res chain seq x y z
N MET A 1 2.39 -26.20 7.87
CA MET A 1 3.38 -25.50 7.02
C MET A 1 2.91 -25.30 5.56
N LYS A 2 2.31 -26.28 4.87
CA LYS A 2 1.84 -26.14 3.46
C LYS A 2 0.83 -24.97 3.22
N ASN A 3 0.00 -24.65 4.21
CA ASN A 3 -1.03 -23.61 4.06
C ASN A 3 -0.47 -22.19 3.92
N ASN A 4 0.58 -21.84 4.66
CA ASN A 4 1.20 -20.50 4.59
C ASN A 4 1.96 -20.29 3.28
N TYR A 5 2.64 -21.33 2.76
CA TYR A 5 3.32 -21.25 1.46
C TYR A 5 2.35 -20.95 0.31
N ASN A 6 1.21 -21.64 0.27
CA ASN A 6 0.18 -21.41 -0.76
C ASN A 6 -0.48 -20.02 -0.62
N LYS A 7 -0.74 -19.58 0.62
CA LYS A 7 -1.26 -18.22 0.90
C LYS A 7 -0.29 -17.15 0.41
N LYS A 8 1.01 -17.29 0.74
CA LYS A 8 2.09 -16.39 0.31
C LYS A 8 2.18 -16.29 -1.21
N LYS A 9 2.18 -17.44 -1.90
CA LYS A 9 2.24 -17.50 -3.36
C LYS A 9 1.01 -16.82 -4.00
N LYS A 10 -0.19 -17.06 -3.48
CA LYS A 10 -1.42 -16.43 -3.97
C LYS A 10 -1.41 -14.92 -3.78
N LEU A 11 -0.96 -14.45 -2.61
CA LEU A 11 -0.86 -13.02 -2.31
C LEU A 11 0.17 -12.33 -3.21
N LYS A 12 1.31 -12.98 -3.46
CA LYS A 12 2.31 -12.51 -4.42
C LYS A 12 1.74 -12.34 -5.82
N MET A 13 0.98 -13.32 -6.31
CA MET A 13 0.35 -13.23 -7.64
C MET A 13 -0.67 -12.09 -7.70
N ARG A 14 -1.47 -11.89 -6.64
CA ARG A 14 -2.42 -10.78 -6.56
C ARG A 14 -1.70 -9.42 -6.55
N LEU A 15 -0.59 -9.31 -5.82
CA LEU A 15 0.24 -8.10 -5.77
C LEU A 15 0.82 -7.76 -7.15
N ILE A 16 1.35 -8.76 -7.86
CA ILE A 16 1.88 -8.57 -9.22
C ILE A 16 0.76 -8.14 -10.17
N SER A 17 -0.41 -8.77 -10.09
CA SER A 17 -1.58 -8.42 -10.90
C SER A 17 -2.02 -6.97 -10.66
N LEU A 18 -2.05 -6.53 -9.39
CA LEU A 18 -2.33 -5.12 -9.05
C LEU A 18 -1.29 -4.19 -9.70
N MET A 19 0.00 -4.52 -9.60
CA MET A 19 1.06 -3.70 -10.21
C MET A 19 0.93 -3.63 -11.74
N ASP A 20 0.50 -4.70 -12.39
CA ASP A 20 0.22 -4.70 -13.82
C ASP A 20 -0.99 -3.81 -14.14
N GLU A 21 -2.08 -3.93 -13.39
CA GLU A 21 -3.31 -3.13 -13.57
C GLU A 21 -3.06 -1.62 -13.36
N VAL A 22 -2.39 -1.25 -12.26
CA VAL A 22 -2.02 0.15 -11.97
C VAL A 22 -1.14 0.71 -13.08
N LYS A 23 -0.19 -0.08 -13.60
CA LYS A 23 0.66 0.34 -14.71
C LYS A 23 -0.15 0.59 -15.99
N GLU A 24 -1.14 -0.24 -16.30
CA GLU A 24 -1.98 -0.04 -17.49
C GLU A 24 -2.93 1.16 -17.32
N GLU A 25 -3.48 1.40 -16.13
CA GLU A 25 -4.31 2.58 -15.87
C GLU A 25 -3.49 3.87 -15.95
N LEU A 26 -2.28 3.89 -15.37
CA LEU A 26 -1.38 5.06 -15.45
C LEU A 26 -0.84 5.34 -16.86
N LYS A 27 -0.94 4.39 -17.80
CA LYS A 27 -0.67 4.67 -19.22
C LYS A 27 -1.82 5.46 -19.87
N LYS A 28 -3.05 5.29 -19.39
CA LYS A 28 -4.24 5.98 -19.91
C LYS A 28 -4.39 7.36 -19.25
N GLU A 29 -4.21 7.40 -17.93
CA GLU A 29 -4.25 8.61 -17.12
C GLU A 29 -2.92 8.75 -16.36
N PRO A 30 -1.92 9.48 -16.90
CA PRO A 30 -0.59 9.58 -16.31
C PRO A 30 -0.53 10.51 -15.09
N ASP A 31 -1.59 11.27 -14.81
CA ASP A 31 -1.66 12.10 -13.61
C ASP A 31 -1.85 11.20 -12.36
N VAL A 32 -0.77 11.05 -11.59
CA VAL A 32 -0.74 10.20 -10.40
C VAL A 32 -1.67 10.71 -9.31
N ASP A 33 -1.76 12.03 -9.12
CA ASP A 33 -2.57 12.61 -8.05
C ASP A 33 -4.06 12.35 -8.36
N LYS A 34 -4.47 12.63 -9.59
CA LYS A 34 -5.83 12.32 -10.05
C LYS A 34 -6.14 10.82 -9.99
N PHE A 35 -5.20 9.97 -10.40
CA PHE A 35 -5.36 8.51 -10.30
C PHE A 35 -5.60 8.07 -8.86
N LEU A 36 -4.83 8.58 -7.90
CA LEU A 36 -4.97 8.26 -6.48
C LEU A 36 -6.30 8.75 -5.90
N ASP A 37 -6.78 9.91 -6.33
CA ASP A 37 -8.06 10.47 -5.88
C ASP A 37 -9.27 9.67 -6.36
N GLU A 38 -9.18 9.04 -7.54
CA GLU A 38 -10.33 8.40 -8.21
C GLU A 38 -10.31 6.85 -8.13
N THR A 39 -9.14 6.24 -7.95
CA THR A 39 -8.99 4.78 -8.00
C THR A 39 -9.58 4.07 -6.79
N LYS A 40 -10.07 2.85 -7.01
CA LYS A 40 -10.53 1.91 -5.96
C LYS A 40 -9.65 0.66 -5.85
N LEU A 41 -8.54 0.64 -6.59
CA LEU A 41 -7.66 -0.53 -6.67
C LEU A 41 -6.96 -0.85 -5.34
N PHE A 42 -6.84 0.15 -4.46
CA PHE A 42 -6.13 0.02 -3.18
C PHE A 42 -7.04 -0.28 -1.98
N ASP A 43 -8.36 -0.09 -2.10
CA ASP A 43 -9.33 -0.24 -1.00
C ASP A 43 -9.21 -1.58 -0.27
N GLU A 44 -9.09 -2.69 -1.02
CA GLU A 44 -8.97 -4.03 -0.44
C GLU A 44 -7.62 -4.25 0.29
N TRP A 45 -6.58 -3.53 -0.13
CA TRP A 45 -5.24 -3.62 0.43
C TRP A 45 -5.07 -2.74 1.67
N GLU A 46 -5.75 -1.60 1.72
CA GLU A 46 -5.78 -0.71 2.88
C GLU A 46 -6.27 -1.42 4.15
N VAL A 47 -7.23 -2.35 4.01
CA VAL A 47 -7.75 -3.15 5.13
C VAL A 47 -6.77 -4.24 5.58
N CYS A 48 -5.86 -4.68 4.70
CA CYS A 48 -4.98 -5.83 4.95
C CYS A 48 -3.54 -5.45 5.33
N ILE A 49 -3.10 -4.25 4.97
CA ILE A 49 -1.74 -3.75 5.21
C ILE A 49 -1.78 -2.83 6.43
N ALA A 50 -0.76 -2.89 7.27
CA ALA A 50 -0.64 -1.97 8.40
C ALA A 50 -0.51 -0.52 7.91
N GLU A 51 -1.13 0.42 8.63
CA GLU A 51 -1.13 1.86 8.28
C GLU A 51 0.28 2.42 8.04
N GLU A 52 1.26 1.98 8.83
CA GLU A 52 2.67 2.38 8.71
C GLU A 52 3.38 1.84 7.44
N GLU A 53 2.89 0.74 6.87
CA GLU A 53 3.46 0.10 5.69
C GLU A 53 2.69 0.42 4.41
N PHE A 54 1.46 0.93 4.53
CA PHE A 54 0.61 1.27 3.39
C PHE A 54 1.24 2.32 2.45
N PRO A 55 1.87 3.41 2.93
CA PRO A 55 2.58 4.34 2.05
C PRO A 55 3.73 3.69 1.27
N ILE A 56 4.47 2.78 1.89
CA ILE A 56 5.57 2.04 1.25
C ILE A 56 5.03 1.15 0.14
N PHE A 57 3.90 0.48 0.40
CA PHE A 57 3.18 -0.32 -0.59
C PHE A 57 2.71 0.53 -1.78
N ILE A 58 2.06 1.67 -1.54
CA ILE A 58 1.61 2.59 -2.60
C ILE A 58 2.81 3.04 -3.44
N MET A 59 3.89 3.50 -2.81
CA MET A 59 5.12 3.90 -3.52
C MET A 59 5.69 2.75 -4.37
N ALA A 60 5.70 1.52 -3.85
CA ALA A 60 6.20 0.37 -4.59
C ALA A 60 5.33 0.01 -5.80
N VAL A 61 4.00 0.09 -5.67
CA VAL A 61 3.07 -0.22 -6.75
C VAL A 61 3.10 0.85 -7.85
N LEU A 62 3.01 2.14 -7.49
CA LEU A 62 3.04 3.25 -8.43
C LEU A 62 4.35 3.27 -9.25
N ASN A 63 5.48 3.02 -8.60
CA ASN A 63 6.78 2.97 -9.26
C ASN A 63 7.10 1.61 -9.89
N ASN A 64 6.16 0.66 -9.84
CA ASN A 64 6.33 -0.69 -10.37
C ASN A 64 7.63 -1.40 -9.87
N ILE A 65 7.94 -1.25 -8.57
CA ILE A 65 9.13 -1.82 -7.94
C ILE A 65 8.87 -3.31 -7.65
N ARG A 66 9.38 -4.18 -8.53
CA ARG A 66 9.21 -5.65 -8.44
C ARG A 66 10.38 -6.39 -7.79
N ARG A 67 11.17 -5.70 -6.96
CA ARG A 67 12.28 -6.35 -6.26
C ARG A 67 11.74 -7.40 -5.30
N GLU A 68 12.28 -8.62 -5.40
CA GLU A 68 11.82 -9.76 -4.60
C GLU A 68 11.79 -9.44 -3.11
N SER A 69 12.83 -8.78 -2.59
CA SER A 69 12.91 -8.38 -1.18
C SER A 69 11.77 -7.44 -0.76
N ILE A 70 11.34 -6.52 -1.63
CA ILE A 70 10.25 -5.58 -1.35
C ILE A 70 8.91 -6.31 -1.35
N LEU A 71 8.66 -7.15 -2.35
CA LEU A 71 7.45 -7.98 -2.42
C LEU A 71 7.35 -8.90 -1.21
N GLU A 72 8.47 -9.51 -0.82
CA GLU A 72 8.58 -10.37 0.34
C GLU A 72 8.26 -9.63 1.64
N THR A 73 8.77 -8.42 1.84
CA THR A 73 8.46 -7.59 3.00
C THR A 73 6.96 -7.27 3.09
N ILE A 74 6.35 -6.79 2.00
CA ILE A 74 4.92 -6.45 1.95
C ILE A 74 4.05 -7.68 2.24
N ILE A 75 4.36 -8.82 1.62
CA ILE A 75 3.61 -10.07 1.82
C ILE A 75 3.76 -10.57 3.27
N SER A 76 4.96 -10.45 3.84
CA SER A 76 5.23 -10.87 5.21
C SER A 76 4.48 -10.00 6.21
N SER A 77 4.39 -8.70 5.97
CA SER A 77 3.55 -7.77 6.73
C SER A 77 2.09 -8.21 6.79
N ILE A 78 1.47 -8.51 5.64
CA ILE A 78 0.06 -8.91 5.58
C ILE A 78 -0.18 -10.24 6.30
N ILE A 79 0.75 -11.19 6.19
CA ILE A 79 0.64 -12.48 6.87
C ILE A 79 0.84 -12.31 8.38
N ASN A 80 1.83 -11.55 8.82
CA ASN A 80 2.18 -11.38 10.23
C ASN A 80 1.17 -10.48 10.97
N SER A 81 0.54 -9.53 10.28
CA SER A 81 -0.55 -8.70 10.82
C SER A 81 -1.72 -9.58 11.27
N SER A 82 -2.05 -10.62 10.49
CA SER A 82 -3.08 -11.61 10.86
C SER A 82 -2.74 -12.49 12.08
N GLU A 83 -1.48 -12.53 12.51
CA GLU A 83 -1.06 -13.24 13.74
C GLU A 83 -1.05 -12.30 14.96
N THR A 84 -0.97 -10.99 14.75
CA THR A 84 -0.82 -9.98 15.82
C THR A 84 -2.15 -9.28 16.19
N GLU A 85 -3.21 -9.46 15.41
CA GLU A 85 -4.54 -8.88 15.64
C GLU A 85 -5.23 -9.32 16.95
N ASN A 86 -4.72 -10.34 17.66
CA ASN A 86 -5.21 -10.67 19.01
C ASN A 86 -4.84 -9.63 20.09
N GLN A 87 -4.05 -8.57 19.78
CA GLN A 87 -3.60 -7.61 20.80
C GLN A 87 -3.81 -6.11 20.50
N LYS A 88 -4.31 -5.70 19.33
CA LYS A 88 -4.39 -4.27 18.97
C LYS A 88 -5.78 -3.76 18.58
N PHE A 89 -6.86 -4.33 19.10
CA PHE A 89 -8.18 -3.69 19.07
C PHE A 89 -8.28 -2.54 20.09
N LYS A 90 -7.45 -1.50 20.04
CA LYS A 90 -7.74 -0.18 20.68
C LYS A 90 -6.88 0.94 20.07
N GLN A 91 -7.45 1.64 19.08
CA GLN A 91 -7.63 3.10 19.03
C GLN A 91 -7.64 3.58 17.58
N GLY A 92 -8.83 3.68 16.99
CA GLY A 92 -9.04 4.63 15.91
C GLY A 92 -8.84 6.05 16.43
N LYS A 93 -7.92 6.79 15.81
CA LYS A 93 -7.89 8.25 15.89
C LYS A 93 -7.75 8.77 14.46
N LYS A 94 -8.80 9.45 14.00
CA LYS A 94 -8.81 10.20 12.74
C LYS A 94 -7.65 11.23 12.77
N PRO A 95 -6.84 11.37 11.71
CA PRO A 95 -5.92 12.49 11.64
C PRO A 95 -6.70 13.79 11.41
N ASN A 96 -6.60 14.72 12.35
CA ASN A 96 -7.02 16.09 12.14
C ASN A 96 -6.00 16.76 11.22
N TYR A 97 -6.33 16.93 9.93
CA TYR A 97 -5.59 17.83 9.06
C TYR A 97 -5.85 19.28 9.47
N THR A 98 -5.02 19.83 10.36
CA THR A 98 -4.87 21.29 10.49
C THR A 98 -3.96 21.78 9.36
N ARG A 99 -4.56 22.28 8.28
CA ARG A 99 -3.88 23.07 7.24
C ARG A 99 -3.44 24.39 7.87
N SER A 100 -2.21 24.46 8.40
CA SER A 100 -1.61 25.76 8.75
C SER A 100 -1.01 26.39 7.51
N HIS A 101 -1.65 27.47 7.08
CA HIS A 101 -1.05 28.50 6.24
C HIS A 101 0.29 28.98 6.85
N LEU A 102 1.22 29.41 5.98
CA LEU A 102 2.47 30.12 6.26
C LEU A 102 3.73 29.26 6.49
N GLY A 103 4.61 29.33 5.50
CA GLY A 103 5.98 28.82 5.52
C GLY A 103 6.60 29.05 4.15
N GLU A 104 6.86 30.31 3.83
CA GLU A 104 7.59 30.76 2.64
C GLU A 104 8.87 29.93 2.45
N GLN A 105 9.09 29.43 1.23
CA GLN A 105 10.35 28.80 0.82
C GLN A 105 11.48 29.83 0.86
N PRO A 106 12.57 29.60 1.61
CA PRO A 106 13.73 30.48 1.54
C PRO A 106 14.80 29.79 0.69
N PHE A 107 14.69 29.82 -0.64
CA PHE A 107 15.82 29.49 -1.52
C PHE A 107 15.72 30.27 -2.85
N ASN A 108 16.04 31.57 -2.80
CA ASN A 108 17.12 32.28 -3.50
C ASN A 108 16.77 33.77 -3.66
#